data_AF-A0A6D2JDX5-F1
#
_entry.id   AF-A0A6D2JDX5-F1
#
_cell.length_a   1.000
_cell.length_b   1.000
_cell.length_c   1.000
_cell.angle_alpha   90.00
_cell.angle_beta   90.00
_cell.angle_gamma   90.00
#
_symmetry.space_group_name_H-M   'P 1'
#
loop_
_entity.id
_entity.type
_entity.pdbx_description
1 polymer ?
#
loop_
_entity_poly.entity_id
_entity_poly.type
_entity_poly.pdbx_seq_one_letter_code
_entity_poly.pdbx_strand_id
1 'polypeptide(L)'
;MRKLYRKLVSIRDPFGRVKRHVSSSSHSGGFRAFSDRKWMFPFLATLFISIALLMLLSISGRTSSYVEADPLPSDVVSESNDYFVESDFRQSKNDVNPPELPRLAYLISGTKGDSRRMMRTLQAVYHPRNQYVLHLDLEAPPRERMELAMSMKSDPTFRQMENVRVMAQSNLVTYKGPTMIASTLQAVAILLRESLHWDWFLNLSASDYPLVTQDDLLHVFSNLSRNFNFIEHMQLTGWKLNQRAKSIIVDPGLYLSKKSDIAWTTQRRSLPSSFKLFTGSAWIMLTRSFLEYCIWGWDNFPRTILMYYTNFVSSPEGYFHTVICNSKEFVNTAIGHDLHYIAWDNPPKQHPVALSLKDFDNMVKSNAPFARKFHKNDPVLE
;
A
#
# COMPACT_ATOMS: atom_id res chain seq x y z
N MET A 1 -16.93 -60.59 6.49
CA MET A 1 -15.69 -61.40 6.71
C MET A 1 -15.48 -62.29 5.50
N ARG A 2 -14.32 -62.18 4.83
CA ARG A 2 -13.94 -62.86 3.56
C ARG A 2 -14.76 -62.48 2.30
N LYS A 3 -14.42 -61.33 1.71
CA LYS A 3 -14.37 -61.06 0.24
C LYS A 3 -14.25 -59.54 -0.01
N LEU A 4 -13.09 -58.96 0.27
CA LEU A 4 -12.66 -57.65 -0.26
C LEU A 4 -11.14 -57.44 -0.03
N TYR A 5 -10.37 -58.51 -0.20
CA TYR A 5 -8.90 -58.51 -0.18
C TYR A 5 -8.43 -59.23 -1.44
N ARG A 6 -8.44 -58.52 -2.58
CA ARG A 6 -7.75 -58.87 -3.85
C ARG A 6 -8.14 -57.87 -4.94
N LYS A 7 -7.61 -56.65 -4.81
CA LYS A 7 -7.37 -55.72 -5.92
C LYS A 7 -6.62 -54.54 -5.33
N LEU A 8 -5.29 -54.63 -5.32
CA LEU A 8 -4.31 -53.51 -5.25
C LEU A 8 -2.89 -54.10 -5.08
N VAL A 9 -2.43 -54.91 -6.04
CA VAL A 9 -1.00 -55.11 -6.29
C VAL A 9 -0.85 -55.42 -7.78
N SER A 10 -0.61 -54.41 -8.59
CA SER A 10 0.04 -54.53 -9.89
C SER A 10 0.41 -53.14 -10.41
N ILE A 11 1.56 -53.04 -11.08
CA ILE A 11 2.21 -51.87 -11.69
C ILE A 11 3.21 -51.20 -10.72
N ARG A 12 4.40 -51.77 -10.52
CA ARG A 12 5.60 -51.83 -11.40
C ARG A 12 6.48 -50.59 -11.22
N ASP A 13 7.43 -50.76 -10.31
CA ASP A 13 8.60 -49.94 -10.02
C ASP A 13 9.66 -50.15 -11.13
N PRO A 14 10.10 -49.11 -11.86
CA PRO A 14 11.27 -49.20 -12.70
C PRO A 14 12.44 -48.57 -11.94
N PHE A 15 13.38 -49.37 -11.46
CA PHE A 15 14.83 -49.13 -11.43
C PHE A 15 15.50 -50.12 -10.47
N GLY A 16 15.74 -51.31 -10.99
CA GLY A 16 16.63 -52.28 -10.37
C GLY A 16 18.10 -51.85 -10.47
N ARG A 17 18.74 -51.77 -9.31
CA ARG A 17 20.12 -52.18 -8.98
C ARG A 17 21.23 -51.99 -10.04
N VAL A 18 22.21 -51.16 -9.69
CA VAL A 18 23.64 -51.55 -9.73
C VAL A 18 24.28 -51.19 -8.39
N LYS A 19 25.05 -52.13 -7.84
CA LYS A 19 25.65 -52.13 -6.50
C LYS A 19 27.14 -51.79 -6.57
N ARG A 20 27.60 -51.06 -5.55
CA ARG A 20 28.95 -51.03 -4.91
C ARG A 20 30.12 -50.39 -5.66
N HIS A 21 30.71 -49.37 -5.02
CA HIS A 21 31.92 -49.57 -4.19
C HIS A 21 32.06 -48.44 -3.16
N VAL A 22 32.36 -48.83 -1.92
CA VAL A 22 32.74 -47.91 -0.82
C VAL A 22 34.26 -47.80 -0.84
N SER A 23 34.78 -46.57 -0.78
CA SER A 23 36.11 -46.29 -0.25
C SER A 23 36.07 -44.96 0.52
N SER A 24 36.41 -45.05 1.80
CA SER A 24 36.70 -43.94 2.69
C SER A 24 37.97 -43.20 2.26
N SER A 25 37.92 -41.87 2.22
CA SER A 25 39.12 -41.04 2.35
C SER A 25 38.76 -39.68 2.94
N SER A 26 39.19 -39.47 4.18
CA SER A 26 39.39 -38.17 4.81
C SER A 26 40.35 -37.31 3.98
N HIS A 27 40.04 -36.03 3.73
CA HIS A 27 41.05 -34.97 3.72
C HIS A 27 40.45 -33.56 3.79
N SER A 28 41.21 -32.74 4.53
CA SER A 28 41.12 -31.33 4.82
C SER A 28 41.30 -30.41 3.60
N GLY A 29 40.68 -29.22 3.67
CA GLY A 29 41.25 -27.98 3.16
C GLY A 29 40.85 -27.53 1.75
N GLY A 30 40.55 -26.24 1.63
CA GLY A 30 40.80 -25.47 0.42
C GLY A 30 39.57 -24.84 -0.24
N PHE A 31 39.42 -23.53 -0.06
CA PHE A 31 38.66 -22.65 -0.96
C PHE A 31 39.04 -22.94 -2.42
N ARG A 32 38.11 -23.47 -3.22
CA ARG A 32 38.28 -23.52 -4.68
C ARG A 32 37.67 -22.25 -5.29
N ALA A 33 38.57 -21.35 -5.63
CA ALA A 33 38.30 -20.18 -6.46
C ALA A 33 37.75 -20.61 -7.83
N PHE A 34 36.82 -19.79 -8.35
CA PHE A 34 36.23 -19.88 -9.68
C PHE A 34 37.31 -20.03 -10.77
N SER A 35 37.48 -21.23 -11.29
CA SER A 35 38.39 -21.56 -12.39
C SER A 35 37.63 -21.59 -13.73
N ASP A 36 36.75 -20.62 -13.97
CA ASP A 36 36.02 -20.54 -15.24
C ASP A 36 36.53 -19.33 -16.04
N ARG A 37 37.52 -19.58 -16.91
CA ARG A 37 38.24 -18.57 -17.72
C ARG A 37 37.32 -17.67 -18.55
N LYS A 38 36.09 -18.10 -18.82
CA LYS A 38 35.10 -17.35 -19.61
C LYS A 38 34.61 -16.08 -18.90
N TRP A 39 34.66 -16.03 -17.57
CA TRP A 39 34.19 -14.88 -16.79
C TRP A 39 35.31 -13.98 -16.27
N MET A 40 36.57 -14.40 -16.39
CA MET A 40 37.70 -13.57 -15.95
C MET A 40 37.84 -12.29 -16.77
N PHE A 41 37.67 -12.36 -18.09
CA PHE A 41 37.78 -11.20 -18.96
C PHE A 41 36.71 -10.12 -18.71
N PRO A 42 35.40 -10.44 -18.62
CA PRO A 42 34.40 -9.43 -18.29
C PRO A 42 34.59 -8.88 -16.87
N PHE A 43 34.99 -9.71 -15.90
CA PHE A 43 35.27 -9.26 -14.53
C PHE A 43 36.45 -8.29 -14.47
N LEU A 44 37.57 -8.62 -15.13
CA LEU A 44 38.75 -7.75 -15.20
C LEU A 44 38.44 -6.44 -15.94
N ALA A 45 37.63 -6.49 -17.01
CA ALA A 45 37.21 -5.28 -17.71
C ALA A 45 36.36 -4.36 -16.81
N THR A 46 35.39 -4.92 -16.06
CA THR A 46 34.58 -4.14 -15.12
C THR A 46 35.41 -3.55 -13.97
N LEU A 47 36.40 -4.31 -13.47
CA LEU A 47 37.29 -3.85 -12.42
C LEU A 47 38.21 -2.72 -12.90
N PHE A 48 38.71 -2.80 -14.14
CA PHE A 48 39.55 -1.76 -14.71
C PHE A 48 38.77 -0.45 -14.93
N ILE A 49 37.51 -0.55 -15.39
CA ILE A 49 36.62 0.61 -15.54
C ILE A 49 36.31 1.25 -14.19
N SER A 50 36.05 0.46 -13.14
CA SER A 50 35.76 1.02 -11.81
C SER A 50 36.97 1.72 -11.19
N ILE A 51 38.18 1.17 -11.37
CA ILE A 51 39.42 1.80 -10.89
C ILE A 51 39.70 3.09 -11.67
N ALA A 52 39.50 3.11 -12.99
CA ALA A 52 39.67 4.31 -13.79
C ALA A 52 38.71 5.44 -13.36
N LEU A 53 37.45 5.12 -13.06
CA LEU A 53 36.46 6.07 -12.56
C LEU A 53 36.84 6.62 -11.17
N LEU A 54 37.35 5.78 -10.26
CA LEU A 54 37.82 6.21 -8.95
C LEU A 54 39.07 7.11 -9.03
N MET A 55 39.98 6.83 -9.96
CA MET A 55 41.16 7.67 -10.21
C MET A 55 40.78 9.02 -10.82
N LEU A 56 39.79 9.05 -11.72
CA LEU A 56 39.26 10.31 -12.28
C LEU A 56 38.66 11.19 -11.18
N LEU A 57 37.88 10.61 -10.26
CA LEU A 57 37.29 11.35 -9.14
C LEU A 57 38.33 11.92 -8.18
N SER A 58 39.45 11.23 -7.99
CA SER A 58 40.53 11.68 -7.09
C SER A 58 41.49 12.70 -7.72
N ILE A 59 41.53 12.80 -9.06
CA ILE A 59 42.28 13.85 -9.78
C ILE A 59 41.49 15.17 -9.79
N SER A 60 40.16 15.13 -9.90
CA SER A 60 39.31 16.34 -9.80
C SER A 60 39.20 16.92 -8.38
N GLY A 61 39.64 16.20 -7.35
CA GLY A 61 39.62 16.66 -5.95
C GLY A 61 40.89 17.40 -5.49
N ARG A 62 41.85 17.67 -6.38
CA ARG A 62 43.15 18.28 -6.03
C ARG A 62 43.54 19.43 -6.94
N THR A 63 42.67 20.43 -7.07
CA THR A 63 43.09 21.79 -7.44
C THR A 63 42.31 22.81 -6.60
N SER A 64 42.84 23.12 -5.41
CA SER A 64 42.57 24.39 -4.76
C SER A 64 43.89 24.92 -4.22
N SER A 65 44.45 25.88 -4.96
CA SER A 65 45.67 26.60 -4.61
C SER A 65 45.35 27.67 -3.57
N TYR A 66 46.08 27.61 -2.45
CA TYR A 66 46.09 28.59 -1.38
C TYR A 66 46.62 29.95 -1.90
N VAL A 67 45.85 31.02 -1.69
CA VAL A 67 46.34 32.40 -1.68
C VAL A 67 45.97 33.00 -0.33
N GLU A 68 46.98 33.51 0.35
CA GLU A 68 46.98 34.07 1.69
C GLU A 68 46.70 35.59 1.62
N ALA A 69 45.73 36.09 2.39
CA ALA A 69 45.59 37.52 2.72
C ALA A 69 44.79 37.70 4.02
N ASP A 70 45.31 38.61 4.85
CA ASP A 70 45.01 38.95 6.26
C ASP A 70 43.65 39.71 6.51
N PRO A 71 43.25 40.08 7.75
CA PRO A 71 41.94 39.71 8.31
C PRO A 71 40.85 40.81 8.50
N LEU A 72 39.59 40.32 8.59
CA LEU A 72 38.38 40.83 9.31
C LEU A 72 37.71 42.17 8.88
N PRO A 73 36.41 42.45 9.18
CA PRO A 73 35.34 41.60 9.76
C PRO A 73 33.94 41.68 9.08
N SER A 74 33.04 40.83 9.60
CA SER A 74 31.57 40.99 9.72
C SER A 74 30.63 40.33 8.70
N ASP A 75 29.95 39.29 9.22
CA ASP A 75 28.53 38.96 9.06
C ASP A 75 27.92 38.89 7.66
N VAL A 76 28.00 37.71 7.02
CA VAL A 76 26.90 37.14 6.22
C VAL A 76 27.00 35.61 6.25
N VAL A 77 26.09 34.93 6.95
CA VAL A 77 25.89 33.48 6.78
C VAL A 77 25.05 33.27 5.52
N SER A 78 25.67 32.76 4.44
CA SER A 78 24.98 32.14 3.31
C SER A 78 25.04 30.63 3.48
N GLU A 79 23.88 29.99 3.60
CA GLU A 79 23.71 28.55 3.67
C GLU A 79 24.01 27.89 2.32
N SER A 80 24.86 26.86 2.35
CA SER A 80 25.04 25.90 1.27
C SER A 80 23.98 24.81 1.35
N ASN A 81 23.27 24.60 0.25
CA ASN A 81 22.30 23.51 0.03
C ASN A 81 22.95 22.13 0.19
N ASP A 82 22.54 21.40 1.22
CA ASP A 82 22.63 19.93 1.29
C ASP A 82 21.22 19.34 1.30
N TYR A 83 20.96 18.43 0.37
CA TYR A 83 19.72 17.67 0.23
C TYR A 83 19.51 16.76 1.44
N PHE A 84 18.82 17.24 2.47
CA PHE A 84 18.42 16.46 3.63
C PHE A 84 16.97 16.78 4.02
N VAL A 85 16.10 15.76 3.99
CA VAL A 85 14.63 15.82 4.11
C VAL A 85 14.15 16.11 5.56
N GLU A 86 15.00 16.64 6.42
CA GLU A 86 14.69 16.82 7.85
C GLU A 86 14.34 18.29 8.20
N SER A 87 14.58 19.24 7.30
CA SER A 87 14.35 20.67 7.55
C SER A 87 12.89 21.14 7.40
N ASP A 88 12.04 20.39 6.70
CA ASP A 88 10.64 20.80 6.48
C ASP A 88 9.73 20.64 7.72
N PHE A 89 10.24 20.03 8.80
CA PHE A 89 9.47 19.81 10.03
C PHE A 89 9.52 20.97 11.05
N ARG A 90 10.21 22.09 10.78
CA ARG A 90 10.42 23.16 11.78
C ARG A 90 10.15 24.60 11.33
N GLN A 91 9.33 24.82 10.30
CA GLN A 91 8.92 26.18 9.94
C GLN A 91 7.40 26.35 9.92
N SER A 92 6.80 26.39 11.11
CA SER A 92 5.53 27.09 11.34
C SER A 92 5.89 28.53 11.74
N LYS A 93 6.08 29.40 10.74
CA LYS A 93 6.04 30.84 10.93
C LYS A 93 4.79 31.37 10.25
N ASN A 94 4.04 32.15 11.02
CA ASN A 94 2.79 32.80 10.66
C ASN A 94 2.96 33.69 9.42
N ASP A 95 2.61 33.18 8.25
CA ASP A 95 2.21 34.02 7.12
C ASP A 95 0.69 34.00 7.03
N VAL A 96 0.08 35.18 7.10
CA VAL A 96 -1.36 35.41 6.92
C VAL A 96 -1.68 35.33 5.43
N ASN A 97 -1.46 34.17 4.84
CA ASN A 97 -2.10 33.77 3.60
C ASN A 97 -3.39 33.03 3.97
N PRO A 98 -4.50 33.20 3.22
CA PRO A 98 -5.65 32.32 3.39
C PRO A 98 -5.15 30.86 3.29
N PRO A 99 -5.62 29.95 4.15
CA PRO A 99 -5.13 28.58 4.16
C PRO A 99 -5.27 27.99 2.76
N GLU A 100 -4.16 27.54 2.18
CA GLU A 100 -4.16 26.97 0.84
C GLU A 100 -5.21 25.84 0.79
N LEU A 101 -6.06 25.80 -0.25
CA LEU A 101 -7.05 24.73 -0.33
C LEU A 101 -6.36 23.37 -0.47
N PRO A 102 -6.75 22.36 0.32
CA PRO A 102 -6.10 21.07 0.28
C PRO A 102 -6.31 20.38 -1.06
N ARG A 103 -5.49 19.36 -1.31
CA ARG A 103 -5.55 18.46 -2.45
C ARG A 103 -5.68 17.04 -1.95
N LEU A 104 -6.67 16.34 -2.47
CA LEU A 104 -6.99 14.99 -2.08
C LEU A 104 -6.53 13.99 -3.15
N ALA A 105 -6.02 12.86 -2.72
CA ALA A 105 -5.66 11.74 -3.56
C ALA A 105 -6.62 10.57 -3.29
N TYR A 106 -7.23 10.04 -4.33
CA TYR A 106 -8.21 8.97 -4.24
C TYR A 106 -7.68 7.69 -4.87
N LEU A 107 -7.81 6.57 -4.16
CA LEU A 107 -7.86 5.24 -4.77
C LEU A 107 -9.33 4.83 -4.88
N ILE A 108 -9.83 4.59 -6.09
CA ILE A 108 -11.15 4.00 -6.31
C ILE A 108 -10.95 2.58 -6.83
N SER A 109 -11.37 1.59 -6.04
CA SER A 109 -11.18 0.17 -6.32
C SER A 109 -12.49 -0.52 -6.74
N GLY A 110 -12.40 -1.46 -7.67
CA GLY A 110 -13.54 -2.28 -8.08
C GLY A 110 -13.13 -3.69 -8.50
N THR A 111 -14.13 -4.53 -8.71
CA THR A 111 -13.95 -5.89 -9.22
C THR A 111 -14.84 -6.14 -10.45
N LYS A 112 -14.97 -7.39 -10.87
CA LYS A 112 -15.76 -7.80 -12.03
C LYS A 112 -17.15 -7.15 -12.04
N GLY A 113 -17.45 -6.41 -13.10
CA GLY A 113 -18.75 -5.75 -13.32
C GLY A 113 -18.91 -4.37 -12.66
N ASP A 114 -17.86 -3.84 -12.03
CA ASP A 114 -17.89 -2.55 -11.33
C ASP A 114 -17.41 -1.36 -12.16
N SER A 115 -16.86 -1.56 -13.37
CA SER A 115 -16.33 -0.46 -14.21
C SER A 115 -17.22 0.78 -14.28
N ARG A 116 -18.52 0.60 -14.56
CA ARG A 116 -19.49 1.72 -14.61
C ARG A 116 -19.73 2.38 -13.25
N ARG A 117 -19.76 1.59 -12.18
CA ARG A 117 -19.96 2.10 -10.81
C ARG A 117 -18.74 2.89 -10.35
N MET A 118 -17.53 2.40 -10.65
CA MET A 118 -16.29 3.13 -10.42
C MET A 118 -16.30 4.48 -11.14
N MET A 119 -16.74 4.52 -12.41
CA MET A 119 -16.83 5.77 -13.16
C MET A 119 -17.84 6.73 -12.54
N ARG A 120 -19.01 6.24 -12.11
CA ARG A 120 -19.99 7.04 -11.37
C ARG A 120 -19.41 7.63 -10.08
N THR A 121 -18.75 6.81 -9.27
CA THR A 121 -18.11 7.27 -8.03
C THR A 121 -17.05 8.31 -8.35
N LEU A 122 -16.18 8.07 -9.35
CA LEU A 122 -15.18 9.04 -9.80
C LEU A 122 -15.82 10.38 -10.17
N GLN A 123 -16.88 10.37 -10.99
CA GLN A 123 -17.59 11.58 -11.41
C GLN A 123 -18.18 12.34 -10.21
N ALA A 124 -18.72 11.63 -9.22
CA ALA A 124 -19.28 12.24 -8.01
C ALA A 124 -18.21 12.86 -7.10
N VAL A 125 -16.99 12.31 -7.08
CA VAL A 125 -15.88 12.84 -6.27
C VAL A 125 -14.88 13.67 -7.09
N TYR A 126 -15.17 13.96 -8.36
CA TYR A 126 -14.20 14.62 -9.24
C TYR A 126 -14.04 16.10 -8.90
N HIS A 127 -12.80 16.54 -8.80
CA HIS A 127 -12.41 17.93 -8.66
C HIS A 127 -11.03 18.13 -9.32
N PRO A 128 -10.79 19.22 -10.09
CA PRO A 128 -9.56 19.40 -10.87
C PRO A 128 -8.28 19.53 -10.02
N ARG A 129 -8.40 19.91 -8.74
CA ARG A 129 -7.26 19.99 -7.81
C ARG A 129 -6.78 18.63 -7.29
N ASN A 130 -7.67 17.64 -7.31
CA ASN A 130 -7.45 16.34 -6.70
C ASN A 130 -6.80 15.38 -7.69
N GLN A 131 -6.34 14.25 -7.19
CA GLN A 131 -5.70 13.21 -7.98
C GLN A 131 -6.36 11.85 -7.77
N TYR A 132 -6.46 11.05 -8.83
CA TYR A 132 -7.26 9.83 -8.82
C TYR A 132 -6.49 8.66 -9.42
N VAL A 133 -6.52 7.53 -8.73
CA VAL A 133 -6.06 6.23 -9.23
C VAL A 133 -7.23 5.25 -9.19
N LEU A 134 -7.53 4.66 -10.34
CA LEU A 134 -8.55 3.62 -10.50
C LEU A 134 -7.88 2.25 -10.52
N HIS A 135 -8.34 1.34 -9.67
CA HIS A 135 -7.89 -0.06 -9.65
C HIS A 135 -9.06 -1.00 -9.91
N LEU A 136 -9.02 -1.70 -11.05
CA LEU A 136 -9.96 -2.77 -11.36
C LEU A 136 -9.22 -4.11 -11.28
N ASP A 137 -9.64 -4.95 -10.32
CA ASP A 137 -8.91 -6.17 -9.96
C ASP A 137 -8.89 -7.22 -11.09
N LEU A 138 -8.04 -8.24 -10.93
CA LEU A 138 -7.84 -9.27 -11.96
C LEU A 138 -9.07 -10.17 -12.17
N GLU A 139 -10.08 -10.12 -11.30
CA GLU A 139 -11.34 -10.85 -11.51
C GLU A 139 -12.16 -10.23 -12.66
N ALA A 140 -11.97 -8.93 -12.92
CA ALA A 140 -12.57 -8.27 -14.08
C ALA A 140 -11.91 -8.75 -15.40
N PRO A 141 -12.71 -9.13 -16.41
CA PRO A 141 -12.19 -9.61 -17.67
C PRO A 141 -11.34 -8.53 -18.37
N PRO A 142 -10.34 -8.92 -19.18
CA PRO A 142 -9.48 -7.97 -19.91
C PRO A 142 -10.26 -6.92 -20.70
N ARG A 143 -11.39 -7.32 -21.29
CA ARG A 143 -12.29 -6.42 -22.03
C ARG A 143 -12.83 -5.29 -21.14
N GLU A 144 -13.33 -5.60 -19.95
CA GLU A 144 -13.88 -4.59 -19.03
C GLU A 144 -12.80 -3.62 -18.56
N ARG A 145 -11.60 -4.13 -18.25
CA ARG A 145 -10.43 -3.31 -17.87
C ARG A 145 -10.00 -2.37 -18.99
N MET A 146 -9.99 -2.87 -20.22
CA MET A 146 -9.71 -2.06 -21.40
C MET A 146 -10.79 -1.00 -21.62
N GLU A 147 -12.07 -1.36 -21.51
CA GLU A 147 -13.20 -0.43 -21.65
C GLU A 147 -13.13 0.70 -20.60
N LEU A 148 -12.77 0.41 -19.35
CA LEU A 148 -12.53 1.43 -18.31
C LEU A 148 -11.40 2.39 -18.71
N ALA A 149 -10.27 1.86 -19.18
CA ALA A 149 -9.12 2.66 -19.60
C ALA A 149 -9.43 3.52 -20.83
N MET A 150 -10.16 2.98 -21.81
CA MET A 150 -10.61 3.75 -22.97
C MET A 150 -11.60 4.84 -22.58
N SER A 151 -12.56 4.52 -21.71
CA SER A 151 -13.57 5.49 -21.24
C SER A 151 -12.91 6.67 -20.54
N MET A 152 -11.98 6.41 -19.63
CA MET A 152 -11.19 7.45 -18.95
C MET A 152 -10.41 8.30 -19.98
N LYS A 153 -9.67 7.68 -20.91
CA LYS A 153 -8.91 8.43 -21.94
C LYS A 153 -9.79 9.22 -22.89
N SER A 154 -11.02 8.77 -23.13
CA SER A 154 -11.97 9.41 -24.05
C SER A 154 -12.62 10.66 -23.45
N ASP A 155 -12.70 10.75 -22.12
CA ASP A 155 -13.29 11.89 -21.42
C ASP A 155 -12.45 13.16 -21.60
N PRO A 156 -13.02 14.26 -22.12
CA PRO A 156 -12.27 15.49 -22.40
C PRO A 156 -11.75 16.15 -21.12
N THR A 157 -12.49 16.08 -20.01
CA THR A 157 -12.12 16.70 -18.73
C THR A 157 -10.90 15.99 -18.14
N PHE A 158 -10.94 14.66 -18.08
CA PHE A 158 -9.83 13.88 -17.53
C PHE A 158 -8.57 13.96 -18.41
N ARG A 159 -8.75 14.07 -19.73
CA ARG A 159 -7.63 14.27 -20.66
C ARG A 159 -7.00 15.65 -20.50
N GLN A 160 -7.79 16.69 -20.27
CA GLN A 160 -7.28 18.05 -20.09
C GLN A 160 -6.56 18.23 -18.75
N MET A 161 -7.11 17.66 -17.68
CA MET A 161 -6.58 17.84 -16.33
C MET A 161 -5.46 16.86 -15.98
N GLU A 162 -5.36 15.74 -16.70
CA GLU A 162 -4.34 14.68 -16.53
C GLU A 162 -4.22 14.15 -15.09
N ASN A 163 -5.27 14.32 -14.28
CA ASN A 163 -5.28 14.01 -12.85
C ASN A 163 -5.94 12.67 -12.51
N VAL A 164 -6.33 11.88 -13.52
CA VAL A 164 -6.94 10.55 -13.37
C VAL A 164 -6.09 9.50 -14.07
N ARG A 165 -5.77 8.41 -13.36
CA ARG A 165 -5.01 7.28 -13.92
C ARG A 165 -5.69 5.95 -13.62
N VAL A 166 -5.67 5.04 -14.59
CA VAL A 166 -6.00 3.61 -14.36
C VAL A 166 -4.71 2.83 -14.08
N MET A 167 -4.68 2.05 -13.00
CA MET A 167 -3.55 1.16 -12.70
C MET A 167 -3.39 0.13 -13.81
N ALA A 168 -2.20 0.09 -14.41
CA ALA A 168 -1.89 -0.86 -15.50
C ALA A 168 -1.87 -2.31 -15.01
N GLN A 169 -1.36 -2.54 -13.80
CA GLN A 169 -1.32 -3.86 -13.18
C GLN A 169 -2.64 -4.14 -12.46
N SER A 170 -3.33 -5.19 -12.90
CA SER A 170 -4.52 -5.72 -12.24
C SER A 170 -4.11 -6.85 -11.30
N ASN A 171 -3.96 -6.54 -10.01
CA ASN A 171 -3.75 -7.56 -8.98
C ASN A 171 -5.06 -8.23 -8.61
N LEU A 172 -5.02 -9.48 -8.17
CA LEU A 172 -6.15 -10.07 -7.44
C LEU A 172 -6.27 -9.41 -6.07
N VAL A 173 -7.50 -9.20 -5.61
CA VAL A 173 -7.78 -8.61 -4.31
C VAL A 173 -8.64 -9.55 -3.48
N THR A 174 -8.10 -10.00 -2.36
CA THR A 174 -8.78 -10.82 -1.35
C THR A 174 -9.02 -9.97 -0.11
N TYR A 175 -10.29 -9.69 0.24
CA TYR A 175 -10.64 -8.82 1.38
C TYR A 175 -10.04 -9.28 2.72
N LYS A 176 -10.04 -10.60 2.97
CA LYS A 176 -9.48 -11.19 4.20
C LYS A 176 -7.96 -11.33 4.18
N GLY A 177 -7.31 -11.05 3.06
CA GLY A 177 -5.88 -11.27 2.86
C GLY A 177 -5.08 -9.97 2.69
N PRO A 178 -3.75 -10.07 2.54
CA PRO A 178 -2.86 -8.94 2.37
C PRO A 178 -2.91 -8.30 0.97
N THR A 179 -3.46 -8.97 -0.04
CA THR A 179 -3.47 -8.48 -1.43
C THR A 179 -4.18 -7.14 -1.61
N MET A 180 -5.19 -6.85 -0.77
CA MET A 180 -5.82 -5.54 -0.73
C MET A 180 -4.86 -4.44 -0.27
N ILE A 181 -4.09 -4.66 0.81
CA ILE A 181 -3.06 -3.69 1.24
C ILE A 181 -2.00 -3.52 0.17
N ALA A 182 -1.54 -4.62 -0.45
CA ALA A 182 -0.55 -4.55 -1.51
C ALA A 182 -1.03 -3.66 -2.67
N SER A 183 -2.31 -3.79 -3.05
CA SER A 183 -2.92 -2.94 -4.09
C SER A 183 -3.05 -1.48 -3.65
N THR A 184 -3.44 -1.23 -2.39
CA THR A 184 -3.48 0.13 -1.82
C THR A 184 -2.09 0.78 -1.79
N LEU A 185 -1.07 0.09 -1.30
CA LEU A 185 0.31 0.60 -1.26
C LEU A 185 0.86 0.84 -2.67
N GLN A 186 0.51 0.01 -3.65
CA GLN A 186 0.88 0.25 -5.04
C GLN A 186 0.21 1.51 -5.61
N ALA A 187 -1.07 1.75 -5.30
CA ALA A 187 -1.75 2.97 -5.69
C ALA A 187 -1.12 4.21 -5.06
N VAL A 188 -0.80 4.14 -3.76
CA VAL A 188 -0.08 5.19 -3.04
C VAL A 188 1.29 5.44 -3.67
N ALA A 189 2.07 4.40 -3.99
CA ALA A 189 3.37 4.55 -4.65
C ALA A 189 3.25 5.23 -6.02
N ILE A 190 2.18 4.95 -6.78
CA ILE A 190 1.88 5.66 -8.02
C ILE A 190 1.61 7.14 -7.71
N LEU A 191 0.71 7.44 -6.78
CA LEU A 191 0.35 8.81 -6.39
C LEU A 191 1.53 9.63 -5.85
N LEU A 192 2.45 9.02 -5.11
CA LEU A 192 3.66 9.69 -4.60
C LEU A 192 4.66 10.00 -5.72
N ARG A 193 4.74 9.13 -6.74
CA ARG A 193 5.63 9.31 -7.89
C ARG A 193 5.13 10.39 -8.84
N GLU A 194 3.82 10.57 -8.94
CA GLU A 194 3.26 11.68 -9.70
C GLU A 194 3.54 13.00 -8.96
N SER A 195 3.95 14.04 -9.70
CA SER A 195 4.51 15.27 -9.15
C SER A 195 3.51 16.22 -8.49
N LEU A 196 2.26 15.80 -8.29
CA LEU A 196 1.26 16.60 -7.58
C LEU A 196 1.44 16.42 -6.08
N HIS A 197 1.68 17.53 -5.39
CA HIS A 197 1.74 17.54 -3.93
C HIS A 197 0.31 17.52 -3.37
N TRP A 198 -0.18 16.34 -3.01
CA TRP A 198 -1.45 16.13 -2.32
C TRP A 198 -1.26 16.01 -0.80
N ASP A 199 -2.29 16.35 -0.04
CA ASP A 199 -2.23 16.42 1.43
C ASP A 199 -2.71 15.13 2.08
N TRP A 200 -3.84 14.62 1.60
CA TRP A 200 -4.47 13.41 2.12
C TRP A 200 -4.79 12.42 1.01
N PHE A 201 -4.57 11.16 1.33
CA PHE A 201 -5.01 10.02 0.56
C PHE A 201 -6.25 9.41 1.22
N LEU A 202 -7.23 9.00 0.42
CA LEU A 202 -8.31 8.13 0.87
C LEU A 202 -8.63 7.04 -0.14
N ASN A 203 -9.07 5.89 0.37
CA ASN A 203 -9.55 4.79 -0.45
C ASN A 203 -11.08 4.79 -0.49
N LEU A 204 -11.63 4.46 -1.66
CA LEU A 204 -13.04 4.17 -1.92
C LEU A 204 -13.13 2.90 -2.76
N SER A 205 -14.28 2.25 -2.76
CA SER A 205 -14.67 1.22 -3.71
C SER A 205 -15.83 1.67 -4.59
N ALA A 206 -16.12 0.87 -5.61
CA ALA A 206 -17.31 1.00 -6.45
C ALA A 206 -18.65 0.93 -5.69
N SER A 207 -18.63 0.59 -4.39
CA SER A 207 -19.83 0.53 -3.53
C SER A 207 -19.94 1.69 -2.53
N ASP A 208 -19.01 2.64 -2.58
CA ASP A 208 -19.02 3.84 -1.75
C ASP A 208 -19.50 5.04 -2.56
N TYR A 209 -20.09 6.03 -1.88
CA TYR A 209 -20.58 7.26 -2.51
C TYR A 209 -20.40 8.46 -1.57
N PRO A 210 -20.05 9.66 -2.10
CA PRO A 210 -19.98 10.86 -1.29
C PRO A 210 -21.38 11.30 -0.83
N LEU A 211 -21.48 11.78 0.41
CA LEU A 211 -22.65 12.44 0.99
C LEU A 211 -22.54 13.95 0.99
N VAL A 212 -21.34 14.49 0.73
CA VAL A 212 -21.04 15.92 0.65
C VAL A 212 -20.35 16.23 -0.68
N THR A 213 -20.45 17.48 -1.11
CA THR A 213 -19.77 17.92 -2.34
C THR A 213 -18.24 17.98 -2.11
N GLN A 214 -17.47 17.94 -3.21
CA GLN A 214 -16.02 18.12 -3.12
C GLN A 214 -15.65 19.51 -2.59
N ASP A 215 -16.41 20.55 -2.96
CA ASP A 215 -16.15 21.92 -2.51
C ASP A 215 -16.35 22.05 -0.99
N ASP A 216 -17.43 21.48 -0.45
CA ASP A 216 -17.69 21.47 0.98
C ASP A 216 -16.62 20.66 1.73
N LEU A 217 -16.22 19.51 1.18
CA LEU A 217 -15.17 18.68 1.76
C LEU A 217 -13.84 19.44 1.82
N LEU A 218 -13.42 20.08 0.72
CA LEU A 218 -12.19 20.86 0.65
C LEU A 218 -12.24 22.07 1.59
N HIS A 219 -13.38 22.73 1.72
CA HIS A 219 -13.58 23.85 2.63
C HIS A 219 -13.53 23.44 4.11
N VAL A 220 -14.10 22.29 4.48
CA VAL A 220 -13.97 21.77 5.85
C VAL A 220 -12.51 21.42 6.14
N PHE A 221 -11.84 20.74 5.22
CA PHE A 221 -10.46 20.30 5.40
C PHE A 221 -9.43 21.43 5.33
N SER A 222 -9.73 22.57 4.72
CA SER A 222 -8.84 23.74 4.77
C SER A 222 -8.69 24.31 6.18
N ASN A 223 -9.65 24.03 7.07
CA ASN A 223 -9.62 24.45 8.47
C ASN A 223 -9.02 23.39 9.41
N LEU A 224 -8.59 22.23 8.88
CA LEU A 224 -8.01 21.14 9.66
C LEU A 224 -6.49 21.13 9.53
N SER A 225 -5.81 20.65 10.57
CA SER A 225 -4.37 20.41 10.51
C SER A 225 -4.06 19.30 9.51
N ARG A 226 -3.18 19.59 8.54
CA ARG A 226 -2.66 18.62 7.54
C ARG A 226 -1.88 17.46 8.13
N ASN A 227 -1.67 17.47 9.44
CA ASN A 227 -1.00 16.39 10.15
C ASN A 227 -1.97 15.30 10.59
N PHE A 228 -3.28 15.53 10.61
CA PHE A 228 -4.24 14.55 11.13
C PHE A 228 -4.51 13.40 10.15
N ASN A 229 -4.45 12.19 10.67
CA ASN A 229 -4.77 10.94 9.99
C ASN A 229 -6.10 10.41 10.51
N PHE A 230 -7.12 10.31 9.66
CA PHE A 230 -8.42 9.75 10.03
C PHE A 230 -8.40 8.24 9.82
N ILE A 231 -8.30 7.53 10.94
CA ILE A 231 -8.21 6.08 11.01
C ILE A 231 -8.88 5.60 12.29
N GLU A 232 -10.07 5.02 12.17
CA GLU A 232 -10.73 4.35 13.29
C GLU A 232 -9.81 3.23 13.78
N HIS A 233 -9.43 3.25 15.05
CA HIS A 233 -8.45 2.31 15.57
C HIS A 233 -8.77 1.91 17.01
N MET A 234 -8.59 0.63 17.27
CA MET A 234 -8.66 0.05 18.61
C MET A 234 -7.52 -0.96 18.80
N GLN A 235 -7.02 -1.06 20.02
CA GLN A 235 -6.04 -2.12 20.32
C GLN A 235 -6.72 -3.49 20.16
N LEU A 236 -6.05 -4.39 19.43
CA LEU A 236 -6.57 -5.72 19.14
C LEU A 236 -6.56 -6.58 20.42
N THR A 237 -7.75 -7.01 20.86
CA THR A 237 -7.92 -7.81 22.07
C THR A 237 -8.90 -8.97 21.86
N GLY A 238 -9.02 -9.84 22.87
CA GLY A 238 -10.02 -10.90 22.91
C GLY A 238 -9.92 -11.94 21.80
N TRP A 239 -11.07 -12.37 21.28
CA TRP A 239 -11.16 -13.45 20.30
C TRP A 239 -10.44 -13.14 18.97
N LYS A 240 -10.39 -11.86 18.58
CA LYS A 240 -9.73 -11.42 17.34
C LYS A 240 -8.23 -11.72 17.35
N LEU A 241 -7.55 -11.66 18.50
CA LEU A 241 -6.14 -12.05 18.62
C LEU A 241 -5.92 -13.51 18.22
N ASN A 242 -6.77 -14.41 18.71
CA ASN A 242 -6.64 -15.83 18.46
C ASN A 242 -7.01 -16.20 17.01
N GLN A 243 -8.03 -15.56 16.45
CA GLN A 243 -8.52 -15.89 15.11
C GLN A 243 -7.77 -15.17 13.98
N ARG A 244 -7.30 -13.93 14.21
CA ARG A 244 -6.66 -13.12 13.17
C ARG A 244 -5.13 -13.10 13.28
N ALA A 245 -4.61 -12.79 14.46
CA ALA A 245 -3.17 -12.59 14.65
C ALA A 245 -2.39 -13.91 14.81
N LYS A 246 -2.91 -14.85 15.62
CA LYS A 246 -2.23 -16.14 15.85
C LYS A 246 -2.38 -17.13 14.69
N SER A 247 -3.40 -16.96 13.85
CA SER A 247 -3.60 -17.79 12.66
C SER A 247 -2.51 -17.50 11.62
N ILE A 248 -2.05 -18.55 10.94
CA ILE A 248 -1.17 -18.44 9.78
C ILE A 248 -2.03 -18.73 8.55
N ILE A 249 -2.03 -17.80 7.61
CA ILE A 249 -2.83 -17.86 6.39
C ILE A 249 -1.96 -17.59 5.18
N VAL A 250 -2.32 -18.21 4.06
CA VAL A 250 -1.70 -17.96 2.77
C VAL A 250 -2.79 -17.41 1.86
N ASP A 251 -2.56 -16.25 1.25
CA ASP A 251 -3.47 -15.68 0.26
C ASP A 251 -3.06 -16.15 -1.14
N PRO A 252 -3.86 -17.03 -1.79
CA PRO A 252 -3.51 -17.54 -3.11
C PRO A 252 -3.49 -16.46 -4.18
N GLY A 253 -4.13 -15.30 -3.93
CA GLY A 253 -4.09 -14.14 -4.82
C GLY A 253 -2.69 -13.54 -5.01
N LEU A 254 -1.70 -13.93 -4.20
CA LEU A 254 -0.30 -13.53 -4.35
C LEU A 254 0.45 -14.29 -5.47
N TYR A 255 0.00 -15.49 -5.84
CA TYR A 255 0.72 -16.34 -6.81
C TYR A 255 -0.17 -17.05 -7.84
N LEU A 256 -1.50 -17.00 -7.68
CA LEU A 256 -2.46 -17.52 -8.66
C LEU A 256 -3.12 -16.39 -9.44
N SER A 257 -3.64 -16.71 -10.62
CA SER A 257 -4.41 -15.78 -11.47
C SER A 257 -5.92 -15.89 -11.27
N LYS A 258 -6.39 -16.90 -10.54
CA LYS A 258 -7.81 -17.11 -10.21
C LYS A 258 -8.05 -16.80 -8.74
N LYS A 259 -9.07 -15.99 -8.47
CA LYS A 259 -9.49 -15.63 -7.11
C LYS A 259 -9.98 -16.86 -6.34
N SER A 260 -9.55 -16.96 -5.09
CA SER A 260 -10.03 -17.93 -4.12
C SER A 260 -9.97 -17.31 -2.72
N ASP A 261 -10.64 -17.93 -1.75
CA ASP A 261 -10.48 -17.55 -0.36
C ASP A 261 -9.05 -17.81 0.14
N ILE A 262 -8.71 -17.16 1.26
CA ILE A 262 -7.45 -17.41 1.97
C ILE A 262 -7.38 -18.88 2.41
N ALA A 263 -6.20 -19.48 2.23
CA ALA A 263 -5.91 -20.82 2.70
C ALA A 263 -5.46 -20.79 4.15
N TRP A 264 -6.05 -21.65 4.97
CA TRP A 264 -5.73 -21.78 6.38
C TRP A 264 -4.67 -22.85 6.58
N THR A 265 -3.74 -22.60 7.51
CA THR A 265 -2.84 -23.64 8.01
C THR A 265 -3.30 -24.12 9.39
N THR A 266 -2.88 -25.31 9.79
CA THR A 266 -3.18 -25.86 11.12
C THR A 266 -2.28 -25.25 12.20
N GLN A 267 -1.11 -24.77 11.80
CA GLN A 267 -0.13 -24.15 12.68
C GLN A 267 -0.56 -22.74 13.09
N ARG A 268 -0.14 -22.34 14.28
CA ARG A 268 -0.36 -21.00 14.82
C ARG A 268 0.96 -20.40 15.26
N ARG A 269 1.02 -19.07 15.28
CA ARG A 269 2.18 -18.29 15.75
C ARG A 269 1.93 -17.64 17.10
N SER A 270 3.02 -17.32 17.79
CA SER A 270 2.98 -16.43 18.96
C SER A 270 2.65 -14.99 18.55
N LEU A 271 2.20 -14.20 19.52
CA LEU A 271 2.00 -12.77 19.33
C LEU A 271 3.35 -12.02 19.40
N PRO A 272 3.50 -10.92 18.67
CA PRO A 272 4.71 -10.10 18.74
C PRO A 272 4.84 -9.46 20.13
N SER A 273 6.07 -9.31 20.61
CA SER A 273 6.39 -8.62 21.87
C SER A 273 6.94 -7.20 21.66
N SER A 274 7.43 -6.89 20.46
CA SER A 274 8.07 -5.61 20.14
C SER A 274 7.10 -4.49 19.76
N PHE A 275 5.82 -4.80 19.49
CA PHE A 275 4.80 -3.82 19.13
C PHE A 275 3.41 -4.31 19.54
N LYS A 276 2.47 -3.37 19.65
CA LYS A 276 1.06 -3.66 19.93
C LYS A 276 0.28 -3.78 18.62
N LEU A 277 -0.65 -4.72 18.56
CA LEU A 277 -1.53 -4.89 17.41
C LEU A 277 -2.75 -3.99 17.55
N PHE A 278 -3.10 -3.33 16.45
CA PHE A 278 -4.30 -2.52 16.34
C PHE A 278 -5.18 -3.01 15.19
N THR A 279 -6.46 -2.69 15.27
CA THR A 279 -7.44 -2.99 14.23
C THR A 279 -8.47 -1.88 14.13
N GLY A 280 -9.15 -1.78 12.99
CA GLY A 280 -10.25 -0.87 12.78
C GLY A 280 -10.85 -0.98 11.39
N SER A 281 -11.40 0.10 10.87
CA SER A 281 -11.98 0.18 9.53
C SER A 281 -10.92 -0.02 8.43
N ALA A 282 -11.29 -0.69 7.34
CA ALA A 282 -10.44 -0.75 6.15
C ALA A 282 -10.45 0.56 5.34
N TRP A 283 -11.35 1.49 5.71
CA TRP A 283 -11.44 2.81 5.12
C TRP A 283 -10.67 3.82 5.96
N ILE A 284 -9.85 4.59 5.28
CA ILE A 284 -8.87 5.47 5.91
C ILE A 284 -8.75 6.75 5.10
N MET A 285 -8.40 7.84 5.78
CA MET A 285 -7.87 9.03 5.16
C MET A 285 -6.57 9.42 5.83
N LEU A 286 -5.46 9.19 5.14
CA LEU A 286 -4.10 9.30 5.68
C LEU A 286 -3.34 10.45 5.05
N THR A 287 -2.46 11.07 5.83
CA THR A 287 -1.60 12.15 5.34
C THR A 287 -0.54 11.60 4.38
N ARG A 288 -0.10 12.46 3.47
CA ARG A 288 1.02 12.16 2.58
C ARG A 288 2.27 11.75 3.36
N SER A 289 2.63 12.48 4.40
CA SER A 289 3.81 12.21 5.23
C SER A 289 3.79 10.81 5.87
N PHE A 290 2.64 10.37 6.37
CA PHE A 290 2.50 9.02 6.94
C PHE A 290 2.58 7.94 5.87
N LEU A 291 2.10 8.22 4.66
CA LEU A 291 2.20 7.29 3.55
C LEU A 291 3.60 7.24 2.94
N GLU A 292 4.33 8.34 2.90
CA GLU A 292 5.76 8.39 2.58
C GLU A 292 6.55 7.54 3.57
N TYR A 293 6.25 7.62 4.87
CA TYR A 293 6.81 6.70 5.86
C TYR A 293 6.52 5.23 5.53
N CYS A 294 5.27 4.91 5.20
CA CYS A 294 4.87 3.54 4.86
C CYS A 294 5.57 3.00 3.60
N ILE A 295 5.84 3.85 2.61
CA ILE A 295 6.44 3.46 1.32
C ILE A 295 7.97 3.49 1.38
N TRP A 296 8.55 4.60 1.84
CA TRP A 296 10.00 4.78 1.89
C TRP A 296 10.63 4.11 3.09
N GLY A 297 9.88 3.90 4.18
CA GLY A 297 10.35 3.26 5.40
C GLY A 297 11.74 3.75 5.81
N TRP A 298 11.85 5.00 6.27
CA TRP A 298 13.14 5.51 6.76
C TRP A 298 13.68 4.71 7.94
N ASP A 299 12.80 3.96 8.63
CA ASP A 299 13.16 2.82 9.46
C ASP A 299 12.59 1.49 8.90
N ASN A 300 12.97 0.37 9.52
CA ASN A 300 12.50 -0.95 9.11
C ASN A 300 11.09 -1.31 9.63
N PHE A 301 10.44 -0.45 10.41
CA PHE A 301 9.21 -0.79 11.10
C PHE A 301 8.03 -1.02 10.15
N PRO A 302 7.66 -0.12 9.22
CA PRO A 302 6.56 -0.36 8.27
C PRO A 302 6.77 -1.62 7.44
N ARG A 303 8.01 -1.90 7.00
CA ARG A 303 8.34 -3.13 6.26
C ARG A 303 8.16 -4.38 7.10
N THR A 304 8.57 -4.34 8.37
CA THR A 304 8.40 -5.44 9.32
C THR A 304 6.94 -5.72 9.58
N ILE A 305 6.13 -4.66 9.78
CA ILE A 305 4.69 -4.79 9.96
C ILE A 305 4.04 -5.31 8.68
N LEU A 306 4.44 -4.84 7.50
CA LEU A 306 3.92 -5.33 6.22
C LEU A 306 4.15 -6.84 6.07
N MET A 307 5.38 -7.30 6.34
CA MET A 307 5.71 -8.73 6.36
C MET A 307 4.85 -9.49 7.36
N TYR A 308 4.66 -8.96 8.58
CA TYR A 308 3.80 -9.58 9.59
C TYR A 308 2.34 -9.71 9.14
N TYR A 309 1.83 -8.72 8.41
CA TYR A 309 0.45 -8.64 7.91
C TYR A 309 0.22 -9.43 6.62
N THR A 310 1.25 -10.02 6.01
CA THR A 310 1.07 -11.02 4.93
C THR A 310 0.36 -12.29 5.41
N ASN A 311 0.53 -12.64 6.69
CA ASN A 311 -0.02 -13.83 7.34
C ASN A 311 -0.96 -13.41 8.48
N PHE A 312 -1.88 -12.51 8.20
CA PHE A 312 -2.86 -11.99 9.16
C PHE A 312 -4.25 -12.01 8.50
N VAL A 313 -5.30 -12.35 9.25
CA VAL A 313 -6.67 -12.36 8.70
C VAL A 313 -7.28 -10.98 8.79
N SER A 314 -7.88 -10.51 7.69
CA SER A 314 -8.38 -9.14 7.53
C SER A 314 -7.25 -8.11 7.68
N SER A 315 -6.13 -8.35 7.02
CA SER A 315 -4.96 -7.45 7.08
C SER A 315 -5.26 -5.96 6.83
N PRO A 316 -6.12 -5.58 5.86
CA PRO A 316 -6.44 -4.16 5.60
C PRO A 316 -6.99 -3.42 6.82
N GLU A 317 -7.69 -4.14 7.70
CA GLU A 317 -8.24 -3.65 8.97
C GLU A 317 -7.18 -3.57 10.08
N GLY A 318 -5.86 -3.59 9.78
CA GLY A 318 -4.84 -3.62 10.83
C GLY A 318 -3.43 -3.13 10.47
N TYR A 319 -3.00 -3.18 9.20
CA TYR A 319 -1.65 -2.75 8.81
C TYR A 319 -1.40 -1.27 9.17
N PHE A 320 -2.14 -0.34 8.56
CA PHE A 320 -1.96 1.09 8.80
C PHE A 320 -2.17 1.47 10.27
N HIS A 321 -3.17 0.87 10.92
CA HIS A 321 -3.47 1.02 12.34
C HIS A 321 -2.27 0.66 13.24
N THR A 322 -1.64 -0.48 12.97
CA THR A 322 -0.51 -0.93 13.78
C THR A 322 0.74 -0.10 13.50
N VAL A 323 0.97 0.32 12.25
CA VAL A 323 2.08 1.23 11.93
C VAL A 323 1.88 2.56 12.66
N ILE A 324 0.74 3.24 12.46
CA ILE A 324 0.52 4.58 13.00
C ILE A 324 0.54 4.63 14.53
N CYS A 325 -0.08 3.65 15.20
CA CYS A 325 -0.19 3.64 16.66
C CYS A 325 1.09 3.20 17.39
N ASN A 326 2.10 2.67 16.67
CA ASN A 326 3.38 2.29 17.26
C ASN A 326 4.53 3.20 16.82
N SER A 327 4.32 4.08 15.84
CA SER A 327 5.32 5.06 15.39
C SER A 327 5.19 6.37 16.18
N LYS A 328 6.25 6.74 16.90
CA LYS A 328 6.27 7.92 17.80
C LYS A 328 5.92 9.23 17.09
N GLU A 329 6.33 9.36 15.83
CA GLU A 329 6.09 10.54 14.99
C GLU A 329 4.60 10.71 14.65
N PHE A 330 3.85 9.61 14.51
CA PHE A 330 2.49 9.63 13.99
C PHE A 330 1.40 9.28 15.00
N VAL A 331 1.74 8.66 16.14
CA VAL A 331 0.75 8.19 17.12
C VAL A 331 -0.20 9.30 17.60
N ASN A 332 0.31 10.52 17.79
CA ASN A 332 -0.49 11.67 18.24
C ASN A 332 -1.31 12.32 17.12
N THR A 333 -1.16 11.84 15.89
CA THR A 333 -1.89 12.33 14.71
C THR A 333 -3.09 11.47 14.34
N ALA A 334 -3.23 10.29 14.95
CA ALA A 334 -4.29 9.34 14.65
C ALA A 334 -5.62 9.78 15.27
N ILE A 335 -6.56 10.19 14.42
CA ILE A 335 -7.94 10.53 14.78
C ILE A 335 -8.81 9.29 14.59
N GLY A 336 -9.48 8.85 15.66
CA GLY A 336 -10.31 7.63 15.69
C GLY A 336 -11.65 7.76 14.95
N HIS A 337 -11.62 8.00 13.64
CA HIS A 337 -12.80 8.10 12.79
C HIS A 337 -12.45 7.68 11.36
N ASP A 338 -13.35 6.99 10.64
CA ASP A 338 -13.11 6.50 9.27
C ASP A 338 -13.80 7.31 8.16
N LEU A 339 -14.57 8.34 8.55
CA LEU A 339 -15.28 9.27 7.67
C LEU A 339 -16.40 8.60 6.83
N HIS A 340 -16.84 7.41 7.23
CA HIS A 340 -17.89 6.68 6.53
C HIS A 340 -19.11 6.45 7.41
N TYR A 341 -20.30 6.71 6.85
CA TYR A 341 -21.52 6.13 7.37
C TYR A 341 -21.61 4.67 6.92
N ILE A 342 -21.64 3.75 7.89
CA ILE A 342 -21.73 2.31 7.65
C ILE A 342 -22.83 1.71 8.51
N ALA A 343 -23.85 1.14 7.88
CA ALA A 343 -24.88 0.38 8.58
C ALA A 343 -24.46 -1.09 8.77
N TRP A 344 -24.54 -1.59 10.00
CA TRP A 344 -24.20 -2.96 10.37
C TRP A 344 -25.40 -3.71 10.93
N ASP A 345 -25.48 -5.01 10.64
CA ASP A 345 -26.35 -5.92 11.39
C ASP A 345 -25.98 -5.92 12.89
N ASN A 346 -26.92 -6.30 13.76
CA ASN A 346 -26.64 -6.58 15.16
C ASN A 346 -26.94 -8.06 15.48
N PRO A 347 -25.92 -8.91 15.73
CA PRO A 347 -24.48 -8.61 15.74
C PRO A 347 -23.90 -8.38 14.32
N PRO A 348 -22.77 -7.65 14.20
CA PRO A 348 -22.16 -7.36 12.91
C PRO A 348 -21.74 -8.62 12.14
N LYS A 349 -22.11 -8.69 10.86
CA LYS A 349 -21.65 -9.72 9.92
C LYS A 349 -20.33 -9.30 9.24
N GLN A 350 -19.80 -10.17 8.37
CA GLN A 350 -18.56 -9.90 7.61
C GLN A 350 -18.66 -8.68 6.68
N HIS A 351 -19.85 -8.39 6.16
CA HIS A 351 -20.08 -7.27 5.25
C HIS A 351 -21.20 -6.39 5.80
N PRO A 352 -21.12 -5.06 5.62
CA PRO A 352 -22.17 -4.15 6.07
C PRO A 352 -23.46 -4.35 5.28
N VAL A 353 -24.54 -3.83 5.85
CA VAL A 353 -25.87 -3.78 5.23
C VAL A 353 -25.80 -2.90 3.98
N ALA A 354 -26.57 -3.25 2.95
CA ALA A 354 -26.69 -2.38 1.80
C ALA A 354 -27.69 -1.26 2.09
N LEU A 355 -27.26 -0.03 1.84
CA LEU A 355 -28.05 1.18 2.07
C LEU A 355 -29.07 1.38 0.95
N SER A 356 -30.23 1.90 1.33
CA SER A 356 -31.35 2.21 0.45
C SER A 356 -31.99 3.55 0.81
N LEU A 357 -33.05 3.97 0.11
CA LEU A 357 -33.81 5.18 0.44
C LEU A 357 -34.32 5.21 1.90
N LYS A 358 -34.50 4.05 2.54
CA LYS A 358 -34.91 3.98 3.96
C LYS A 358 -33.84 4.51 4.92
N ASP A 359 -32.59 4.50 4.49
CA ASP A 359 -31.44 4.91 5.29
C ASP A 359 -31.06 6.38 5.05
N PHE A 360 -31.75 7.07 4.13
CA PHE A 360 -31.41 8.43 3.70
C PHE A 360 -31.31 9.42 4.86
N ASP A 361 -32.32 9.47 5.74
CA ASP A 361 -32.31 10.36 6.90
C ASP A 361 -31.14 10.07 7.85
N ASN A 362 -30.76 8.79 7.99
CA ASN A 362 -29.64 8.41 8.83
C ASN A 362 -28.29 8.79 8.20
N MET A 363 -28.17 8.67 6.87
CA MET A 363 -27.01 9.14 6.12
C MET A 363 -26.82 10.64 6.31
N VAL A 364 -27.88 11.43 6.12
CA VAL A 364 -27.83 12.90 6.28
C VAL A 364 -27.46 13.30 7.72
N LYS A 365 -28.02 12.62 8.73
CA LYS A 365 -27.74 12.92 10.14
C LYS A 365 -26.38 12.43 10.63
N SER A 366 -25.68 11.60 9.85
CA SER A 366 -24.43 10.97 10.28
C SER A 366 -23.25 11.92 10.38
N ASN A 367 -23.31 13.08 9.70
CA ASN A 367 -22.19 14.00 9.49
C ASN A 367 -20.96 13.37 8.82
N ALA A 368 -21.09 12.17 8.24
CA ALA A 368 -20.01 11.52 7.51
C ALA A 368 -19.97 12.03 6.05
N PRO A 369 -18.79 12.31 5.48
CA PRO A 369 -18.67 12.74 4.10
C PRO A 369 -18.87 11.62 3.07
N PHE A 370 -18.80 10.36 3.47
CA PHE A 370 -19.01 9.19 2.61
C PHE A 370 -19.97 8.20 3.25
N ALA A 371 -20.60 7.36 2.44
CA ALA A 371 -21.47 6.28 2.91
C ALA A 371 -21.24 4.97 2.16
N ARG A 372 -21.56 3.86 2.84
CA ARG A 372 -21.50 2.53 2.25
C ARG A 372 -22.36 1.47 2.94
N LYS A 373 -22.74 0.38 2.26
CA LYS A 373 -22.46 0.06 0.85
C LYS A 373 -23.72 0.21 0.01
N PHE A 374 -23.58 0.64 -1.23
CA PHE A 374 -24.73 0.74 -2.14
C PHE A 374 -24.81 -0.43 -3.11
N HIS A 375 -26.03 -0.86 -3.44
CA HIS A 375 -26.25 -1.83 -4.50
C HIS A 375 -26.04 -1.23 -5.89
N LYS A 376 -25.84 -2.10 -6.88
CA LYS A 376 -25.75 -1.68 -8.28
C LYS A 376 -27.11 -1.13 -8.72
N ASN A 377 -27.11 0.07 -9.29
CA ASN A 377 -28.31 0.77 -9.77
C ASN A 377 -29.37 0.99 -8.69
N ASP A 378 -28.94 1.18 -7.44
CA ASP A 378 -29.88 1.51 -6.36
C ASP A 378 -30.44 2.93 -6.59
N PRO A 379 -31.78 3.13 -6.52
CA PRO A 379 -32.41 4.44 -6.69
C PRO A 379 -31.97 5.48 -5.68
N VAL A 380 -31.43 5.09 -4.51
CA VAL A 380 -30.91 6.04 -3.52
C VAL A 380 -29.73 6.88 -4.04
N LEU A 381 -29.10 6.43 -5.12
CA LEU A 381 -27.96 7.12 -5.72
C LEU A 381 -28.37 8.07 -6.87
N GLU A 382 -29.60 7.97 -7.36
CA GLU A 382 -30.19 8.92 -8.33
C GLU A 382 -30.58 10.21 -7.61
#